data_AF-A0A535BQI4-F1
#
_entry.id   AF-A0A535BQI4-F1
#
_cell.length_a   1.000
_cell.length_b   1.000
_cell.length_c   1.000
_cell.angle_alpha   90.00
_cell.angle_beta   90.00
_cell.angle_gamma   90.00
#
_symmetry.space_group_name_H-M   'P 1'
#
loop_
_entity.id
_entity.type
_entity.pdbx_description
1 polymer ?
#
loop_
_entity_poly.entity_id
_entity_poly.type
_entity_poly.pdbx_seq_one_letter_code
_entity_poly.pdbx_strand_id
1 'polypeptide(L)' 'DAIAVVAEDEERDRLWTKGVALYPSLAEHQAKTTRQIPVIALSRQER' A
#
# COMPACT_ATOMS: atom_id res chain seq x y z
N ASP A 1 -16.06 -10.55 5.89
CA ASP A 1 -15.86 -9.20 5.31
C ASP A 1 -14.63 -8.53 5.89
N ALA A 2 -14.08 -7.58 5.15
CA ALA A 2 -12.94 -6.77 5.55
C ALA A 2 -13.24 -5.31 5.24
N ILE A 3 -12.71 -4.41 6.07
CA ILE A 3 -12.79 -2.98 5.84
C ILE A 3 -11.54 -2.58 5.06
N ALA A 4 -11.72 -1.85 3.97
CA ALA A 4 -10.66 -1.36 3.11
C ALA A 4 -10.56 0.16 3.22
N VAL A 5 -9.38 0.66 3.55
CA VAL A 5 -9.09 2.08 3.66
C VAL A 5 -7.82 2.40 2.87
N VAL A 6 -7.80 3.51 2.16
CA VAL A 6 -6.56 3.99 1.53
C VAL A 6 -5.63 4.44 2.65
N ALA A 7 -4.47 3.80 2.79
CA ALA A 7 -3.47 4.21 3.76
C ALA A 7 -2.87 5.55 3.35
N GLU A 8 -2.71 6.43 4.33
CA GLU A 8 -2.15 7.77 4.17
C GLU A 8 -0.82 7.88 4.94
N ASP A 9 -0.04 8.90 4.60
CA ASP A 9 1.19 9.32 5.29
C ASP A 9 2.09 8.15 5.75
N GLU A 10 2.40 8.09 7.05
CA GLU A 10 3.34 7.13 7.65
C GLU A 10 2.89 5.68 7.50
N GLU A 11 1.58 5.42 7.56
CA GLU A 11 1.05 4.07 7.41
C GLU A 11 1.25 3.56 5.98
N ARG A 12 1.00 4.44 5.00
CA ARG A 12 1.26 4.14 3.59
C ARG A 12 2.73 3.78 3.37
N ASP A 13 3.65 4.59 3.89
CA ASP A 13 5.08 4.38 3.68
C ASP A 13 5.60 3.11 4.34
N ARG A 14 5.09 2.79 5.53
CA ARG A 14 5.38 1.52 6.22
C ARG A 14 4.92 0.32 5.41
N LEU A 15 3.69 0.35 4.90
CA LEU A 15 3.13 -0.76 4.11
C LEU A 15 3.80 -0.86 2.74
N TRP A 16 4.08 0.26 2.09
CA TRP A 16 4.79 0.33 0.80
C TRP A 16 6.19 -0.26 0.92
N THR A 17 6.94 0.12 1.97
CA THR A 17 8.30 -0.40 2.21
C THR A 17 8.30 -1.91 2.38
N LYS A 18 7.36 -2.46 3.15
CA LYS A 18 7.18 -3.91 3.29
C LYS A 18 6.80 -4.56 1.95
N GLY A 19 5.91 -3.93 1.19
CA GLY A 19 5.50 -4.41 -0.13
C GLY A 19 6.66 -4.51 -1.10
N VAL A 20 7.47 -3.46 -1.24
CA VAL A 20 8.66 -3.44 -2.11
C VAL A 20 9.71 -4.46 -1.65
N ALA A 21 9.89 -4.66 -0.35
CA ALA A 21 10.82 -5.66 0.17
C ALA A 21 10.42 -7.10 -0.23
N LEU A 22 9.11 -7.38 -0.31
CA LEU A 22 8.59 -8.68 -0.75
C LEU A 22 8.51 -8.79 -2.29
N TYR A 23 8.17 -7.68 -2.95
CA TYR A 23 7.94 -7.60 -4.40
C TYR A 23 8.63 -6.36 -4.97
N PRO A 24 9.92 -6.43 -5.30
CA PRO A 24 10.69 -5.27 -5.78
C PRO A 24 10.11 -4.60 -7.04
N SER A 25 9.40 -5.35 -7.89
CA SER A 25 8.73 -4.81 -9.09
C SER A 25 7.69 -3.73 -8.78
N LEU A 26 7.18 -3.63 -7.54
CA LEU A 26 6.31 -2.53 -7.14
C LEU A 26 7.00 -1.16 -7.23
N ALA A 27 8.30 -1.09 -6.93
CA ALA A 27 9.07 0.13 -7.10
C ALA A 27 9.22 0.52 -8.59
N GLU A 28 9.41 -0.47 -9.46
CA GLU A 28 9.44 -0.24 -10.91
C GLU A 28 8.10 0.27 -11.43
N HIS A 29 6.97 -0.23 -10.92
CA HIS A 29 5.65 0.28 -11.26
C HIS A 29 5.47 1.74 -10.85
N GLN A 30 5.90 2.10 -9.63
CA GLN A 30 5.83 3.48 -9.14
C GLN A 30 6.69 4.43 -9.99
N ALA A 31 7.87 3.99 -10.45
CA ALA A 31 8.75 4.80 -11.29
C ALA A 31 8.16 5.09 -12.68
N LYS A 32 7.22 4.27 -13.16
CA LYS A 32 6.54 4.44 -14.47
C LYS A 32 5.36 5.41 -14.43
N THR A 33 5.06 6.01 -13.29
CA THR A 33 3.90 6.89 -13.11
C THR A 33 4.26 8.12 -12.28
N THR A 34 3.57 9.23 -12.55
CA THR A 34 3.72 10.48 -11.79
C THR A 34 2.82 10.52 -10.56
N ARG A 35 1.69 9.80 -10.56
CA ARG A 35 0.85 9.66 -9.36
C ARG A 35 1.47 8.68 -8.38
N GLN A 36 1.32 8.97 -7.10
CA GLN A 36 1.62 8.00 -6.06
C GLN A 36 0.63 6.83 -6.13
N ILE A 37 1.14 5.60 -6.15
CA ILE A 37 0.30 4.40 -6.15
C ILE A 37 -0.35 4.29 -4.76
N PRO A 38 -1.70 4.20 -4.69
CA PRO A 38 -2.40 4.05 -3.43
C PRO A 38 -2.13 2.67 -2.83
N VAL A 39 -1.99 2.64 -1.51
CA VAL A 39 -1.85 1.41 -0.73
C VAL A 39 -3.14 1.23 0.06
N ILE A 40 -3.74 0.04 0.01
CA ILE A 40 -4.99 -0.24 0.72
C ILE A 40 -4.67 -1.04 1.98
N ALA A 41 -4.96 -0.47 3.15
CA ALA A 41 -4.94 -1.18 4.41
C ALA A 41 -6.24 -1.99 4.54
N LEU A 42 -6.09 -3.26 4.91
CA LEU A 42 -7.21 -4.16 5.15
C LEU A 42 -7.25 -4.50 6.63
N SER A 43 -8.39 -4.24 7.26
CA SER A 43 -8.67 -4.66 8.63
C SER A 43 -9.84 -5.63 8.67
N ARG A 44 -9.85 -6.47 9.71
CA ARG A 44 -10.98 -7.37 9.95
C ARG A 44 -12.21 -6.53 10.31
N GLN A 45 -13.34 -6.80 9.67
CA GLN A 45 -14.61 -6.23 10.10
C GLN A 45 -14.97 -6.83 11.47
N GLU A 46 -15.14 -5.98 12.48
CA GLU A 46 -15.68 -6.43 13.77
C GLU A 46 -17.11 -6.91 13.57
N ARG A 47 -17.46 -8.02 14.22
CA ARG A 47 -18.77 -8.67 14.09
C ARG A 47 -19.76 -8.14 15.11
#